data_AF-A0A2E6UQD4-F1
#
_entry.id   AF-A0A2E6UQD4-F1
#
_cell.length_a   1.000
_cell.length_b   1.000
_cell.length_c   1.000
_cell.angle_alpha   90.00
_cell.angle_beta   90.00
_cell.angle_gamma   90.00
#
_symmetry.space_group_name_H-M   'P 1'
#
loop_
_entity.id
_entity.type
_entity.pdbx_description
1 polymer ?
#
loop_
_entity_poly.entity_id
_entity_poly.type
_entity_poly.pdbx_seq_one_letter_code
_entity_poly.pdbx_strand_id
1 'polypeptide(L)'
;MKRLIVIMTILVVAGCTSTNGDKKIKPSNFLATSTHPTYNLAGYRPAFKDGYIDGCETAKRSIHGIKDKQRFAKENQYRNGWKDGYNLCLGK
;
A
#
# COMPACT_ATOMS: atom_id res chain seq x y z
N MET A 1 -24.25 -34.92 46.40
CA MET A 1 -23.44 -36.09 46.00
C MET A 1 -23.40 -36.17 44.48
N LYS A 2 -22.19 -36.10 43.89
CA LYS A 2 -21.78 -36.57 42.54
C LYS A 2 -22.70 -36.18 41.37
N ARG A 3 -22.26 -35.40 40.38
CA ARG A 3 -21.15 -35.76 39.46
C ARG A 3 -20.43 -34.50 38.94
N LEU A 4 -19.21 -34.33 39.42
CA LEU A 4 -18.11 -33.72 38.68
C LEU A 4 -17.67 -34.72 37.61
N ILE A 5 -17.95 -34.45 36.33
CA ILE A 5 -17.23 -34.96 35.16
C ILE A 5 -17.28 -33.79 34.16
N VAL A 6 -16.32 -32.87 34.21
CA VAL A 6 -15.06 -32.95 33.45
C VAL A 6 -15.33 -33.30 31.99
N ILE A 7 -15.75 -32.33 31.19
CA ILE A 7 -15.37 -32.28 29.78
C ILE A 7 -14.87 -30.86 29.51
N MET A 8 -13.58 -30.73 29.76
CA MET A 8 -12.69 -29.75 29.19
C MET A 8 -12.76 -29.87 27.67
N THR A 9 -13.53 -29.01 27.00
CA THR A 9 -13.40 -28.79 25.56
C THR A 9 -12.86 -27.38 25.35
N ILE A 10 -11.56 -27.26 25.53
CA ILE A 10 -10.76 -26.20 24.91
C ILE A 10 -10.79 -26.49 23.40
N LEU A 11 -11.51 -25.66 22.65
CA LEU A 11 -11.35 -25.55 21.20
C LEU A 11 -10.84 -24.15 20.89
N VAL A 12 -9.53 -23.98 21.13
CA VAL A 12 -8.75 -22.92 20.52
C VAL A 12 -8.21 -23.48 19.21
N VAL A 13 -8.79 -23.06 18.10
CA VAL A 13 -8.05 -22.97 16.84
C VAL A 13 -8.27 -21.57 16.28
N ALA A 14 -7.24 -20.75 16.42
CA ALA A 14 -7.12 -19.45 15.77
C ALA A 14 -7.11 -19.66 14.25
N GLY A 15 -8.22 -19.33 13.60
CA GLY A 15 -8.35 -19.32 12.15
C GLY A 15 -8.53 -17.90 11.64
N CYS A 16 -7.45 -17.13 11.55
CA CYS A 16 -7.44 -15.95 10.68
C CYS A 16 -7.37 -16.45 9.23
N THR A 17 -8.51 -16.78 8.64
CA THR A 17 -8.59 -16.94 7.19
C THR A 17 -8.48 -15.55 6.57
N SER A 18 -7.25 -15.15 6.22
CA SER A 18 -7.05 -14.13 5.20
C SER A 18 -7.59 -14.71 3.91
N THR A 19 -8.85 -14.42 3.61
CA THR A 19 -9.40 -14.60 2.27
C THR A 19 -8.63 -13.63 1.37
N ASN A 20 -7.55 -14.13 0.77
CA ASN A 20 -6.95 -13.55 -0.42
C ASN A 20 -7.99 -13.71 -1.53
N GLY A 21 -8.97 -12.82 -1.53
CA GLY A 21 -9.88 -12.66 -2.65
C GLY A 21 -9.03 -12.23 -3.82
N ASP A 22 -8.83 -13.14 -4.77
CA ASP A 22 -8.36 -12.88 -6.12
C ASP A 22 -9.25 -11.80 -6.74
N LYS A 23 -8.92 -10.54 -6.47
CA LYS A 23 -9.39 -9.42 -7.29
C LYS A 23 -8.77 -9.66 -8.65
N LYS A 24 -9.55 -10.21 -9.58
CA LYS A 24 -9.29 -10.11 -11.01
C LYS A 24 -8.86 -8.67 -11.27
N ILE A 25 -7.57 -8.50 -11.55
CA ILE A 25 -6.97 -7.21 -11.87
C ILE A 25 -7.62 -6.79 -13.17
N LYS A 26 -8.65 -5.93 -13.07
CA LYS A 26 -9.07 -5.11 -14.19
C LYS A 26 -7.79 -4.39 -14.62
N PRO A 27 -7.37 -4.47 -15.90
CA PRO A 27 -6.19 -3.74 -16.34
C PRO A 27 -6.52 -2.26 -16.31
N SER A 28 -6.32 -1.64 -15.14
CA SER A 28 -6.26 -0.21 -14.98
C SER A 28 -4.93 0.22 -15.56
N ASN A 29 -4.95 0.49 -16.87
CA ASN A 29 -3.99 1.30 -17.58
C ASN A 29 -2.53 1.11 -17.14
N PHE A 30 -1.91 0.03 -17.62
CA PHE A 30 -0.47 -0.21 -17.55
C PHE A 30 0.30 0.80 -18.42
N LEU A 31 0.09 2.11 -18.22
CA LEU A 31 1.05 3.11 -18.67
C LEU A 31 2.25 3.05 -17.73
N ALA A 32 3.05 2.02 -17.99
CA ALA A 32 4.49 1.98 -17.91
C ALA A 32 5.14 2.36 -16.57
N THR A 33 5.31 1.38 -15.68
CA THR A 33 6.42 1.37 -14.70
C THR A 33 7.78 1.69 -15.36
N SER A 34 7.92 1.48 -16.67
CA SER A 34 9.11 1.83 -17.48
C SER A 34 9.29 3.33 -17.75
N THR A 35 8.24 4.15 -17.69
CA THR A 35 8.33 5.60 -17.99
C THR A 35 8.44 6.46 -16.72
N HIS A 36 8.25 5.87 -15.54
CA HIS A 36 8.43 6.60 -14.30
C HIS A 36 9.92 6.82 -13.99
N PRO A 37 10.31 8.02 -13.51
CA PRO A 37 11.67 8.27 -13.06
C PRO A 37 12.08 7.28 -11.96
N THR A 38 13.31 6.78 -12.07
CA THR A 38 13.84 5.78 -11.14
C THR A 38 14.47 6.47 -9.93
N TYR A 39 14.05 6.04 -8.74
CA TYR A 39 14.60 6.49 -7.46
C TYR A 39 15.16 5.28 -6.71
N ASN A 40 16.27 5.47 -5.99
CA ASN A 40 16.80 4.40 -5.14
C ASN A 40 15.96 4.27 -3.86
N LEU A 41 14.89 3.49 -3.96
CA LEU A 41 13.95 3.21 -2.88
C LEU A 41 14.03 1.73 -2.46
N ALA A 42 15.25 1.17 -2.43
CA ALA A 42 15.45 -0.18 -1.92
C ALA A 42 14.97 -0.29 -0.46
N GLY A 43 14.39 -1.44 -0.10
CA GLY A 43 13.85 -1.68 1.25
C GLY A 43 12.48 -1.07 1.56
N TYR A 44 11.98 -0.12 0.76
CA TYR A 44 10.63 0.44 0.95
C TYR A 44 9.52 -0.48 0.42
N ARG A 45 8.33 -0.38 1.02
CA ARG A 45 7.14 -1.11 0.57
C ARG A 45 6.67 -0.59 -0.81
N PRO A 46 6.14 -1.43 -1.71
CA PRO A 46 5.74 -1.00 -3.05
C PRO A 46 4.81 0.23 -3.08
N ALA A 47 3.75 0.22 -2.27
CA ALA A 47 2.81 1.36 -2.20
C ALA A 47 3.48 2.68 -1.75
N PHE A 48 4.50 2.61 -0.89
CA PHE A 48 5.28 3.79 -0.51
C PHE A 48 6.09 4.29 -1.69
N LYS A 49 6.72 3.39 -2.46
CA LYS A 49 7.51 3.76 -3.64
C LYS A 49 6.66 4.47 -4.69
N ASP A 50 5.49 3.92 -5.01
CA ASP A 50 4.54 4.54 -5.94
C ASP A 50 4.19 5.95 -5.49
N GLY A 51 3.81 6.09 -4.20
CA GLY A 51 3.47 7.38 -3.62
C GLY A 51 4.63 8.37 -3.73
N TYR A 52 5.84 7.94 -3.36
CA TYR A 52 7.03 8.79 -3.40
C TYR A 52 7.32 9.33 -4.80
N ILE A 53 7.26 8.47 -5.81
CA ILE A 53 7.49 8.85 -7.21
C ILE A 53 6.43 9.88 -7.63
N ASP A 54 5.15 9.54 -7.45
CA ASP A 54 4.00 10.39 -7.77
C ASP A 54 4.08 11.77 -7.10
N GLY A 55 4.46 11.81 -5.81
CA GLY A 55 4.61 13.02 -5.03
C GLY A 55 5.76 13.89 -5.52
N CYS A 56 6.93 13.31 -5.75
CA CYS A 56 8.10 14.04 -6.23
C CYS A 56 7.88 14.62 -7.63
N GLU A 57 7.28 13.85 -8.53
CA GLU A 57 6.93 14.30 -9.87
C GLU A 57 5.85 15.39 -9.84
N THR A 58 4.91 15.33 -8.88
CA THR A 58 3.94 16.41 -8.66
C THR A 58 4.63 17.70 -8.21
N ALA A 59 5.60 17.63 -7.30
CA ALA A 59 6.34 18.79 -6.85
C ALA A 59 7.15 19.46 -7.97
N LYS A 60 7.73 18.65 -8.85
CA LYS A 60 8.46 19.10 -10.06
C LYS A 60 7.56 19.63 -11.17
N ARG A 61 6.23 19.52 -11.03
CA ARG A 61 5.24 19.82 -12.08
C ARG A 61 5.53 19.06 -13.40
N SER A 62 6.02 17.83 -13.30
CA SER A 62 6.27 17.01 -14.48
C SER A 62 4.98 16.36 -14.99
N ILE A 63 5.03 15.80 -16.21
CA ILE A 63 3.93 15.02 -16.78
C ILE A 63 3.61 13.74 -15.99
N HIS A 64 4.52 13.31 -15.12
CA HIS A 64 4.38 12.12 -14.26
C HIS A 64 3.81 12.45 -12.88
N GLY A 65 3.55 13.74 -12.60
CA GLY A 65 2.98 14.19 -11.34
C GLY A 65 1.52 13.75 -11.18
N ILE A 66 1.32 12.65 -10.46
CA ILE A 66 0.00 12.08 -10.21
C ILE A 66 -0.31 12.15 -8.71
N LYS A 67 -1.59 12.36 -8.39
CA LYS A 67 -2.09 12.14 -7.03
C LYS A 67 -3.32 11.28 -7.10
N ASP A 68 -3.15 9.97 -6.93
CA ASP A 68 -4.27 9.04 -6.82
C ASP A 68 -5.04 9.34 -5.53
N LYS A 69 -6.16 10.07 -5.66
CA LYS A 69 -6.97 10.52 -4.53
C LYS A 69 -7.53 9.35 -3.72
N GLN A 70 -7.86 8.23 -4.38
CA GLN A 70 -8.42 7.07 -3.70
C GLN A 70 -7.35 6.38 -2.86
N ARG A 71 -6.17 6.11 -3.44
CA ARG A 71 -5.05 5.52 -2.71
C ARG A 71 -4.55 6.45 -1.63
N PHE A 72 -4.48 7.76 -1.89
CA PHE A 72 -4.11 8.76 -0.89
C PHE A 72 -5.04 8.75 0.32
N ALA A 73 -6.35 8.54 0.13
CA ALA A 73 -7.29 8.44 1.24
C ALA A 73 -7.18 7.09 1.99
N LYS A 74 -7.08 5.97 1.26
CA LYS A 74 -7.26 4.62 1.83
C LYS A 74 -5.96 3.91 2.21
N GLU A 75 -4.84 4.22 1.57
CA GLU A 75 -3.55 3.53 1.75
C GLU A 75 -2.55 4.44 2.46
N ASN A 76 -2.30 4.17 3.76
CA ASN A 76 -1.34 4.96 4.55
C ASN A 76 0.05 4.99 3.93
N GLN A 77 0.51 3.86 3.36
CA GLN A 77 1.84 3.76 2.75
C GLN A 77 1.98 4.66 1.52
N TYR A 78 0.99 4.65 0.63
CA TYR A 78 0.96 5.54 -0.53
C TYR A 78 0.90 7.01 -0.12
N ARG A 79 0.01 7.35 0.83
CA ARG A 79 -0.12 8.72 1.33
C ARG A 79 1.19 9.24 1.95
N ASN A 80 1.85 8.41 2.74
CA ASN A 80 3.11 8.79 3.38
C ASN A 80 4.22 8.96 2.34
N GLY A 81 4.36 8.02 1.41
CA GLY A 81 5.30 8.16 0.29
C GLY A 81 5.05 9.43 -0.52
N TRP A 82 3.80 9.71 -0.88
CA TRP A 82 3.43 10.90 -1.65
C TRP A 82 3.80 12.20 -0.95
N LYS A 83 3.53 12.30 0.36
CA LYS A 83 3.91 13.47 1.14
C LYS A 83 5.43 13.64 1.19
N ASP A 84 6.16 12.54 1.42
CA ASP A 84 7.61 12.54 1.52
C ASP A 84 8.28 12.96 0.21
N GLY A 85 7.90 12.32 -0.90
CA GLY A 85 8.39 12.66 -2.24
C GLY A 85 8.06 14.10 -2.64
N TYR A 86 6.83 14.56 -2.37
CA TYR A 86 6.44 15.95 -2.65
C TYR A 86 7.32 16.94 -1.89
N ASN A 87 7.48 16.74 -0.58
CA ASN A 87 8.28 17.64 0.25
C ASN A 87 9.75 17.64 -0.12
N LEU A 88 10.34 16.49 -0.44
CA LEU A 88 11.75 16.39 -0.79
C LEU A 88 12.07 17.10 -2.13
N CYS A 89 11.13 17.06 -3.07
CA CYS A 89 11.31 17.60 -4.41
C CYS A 89 10.71 19.01 -4.58
N LEU A 90 10.05 19.56 -3.57
CA LEU A 90 9.50 20.90 -3.62
C LEU A 90 10.63 21.94 -3.75
N GLY A 91 10.59 22.73 -4.82
CA GLY A 91 11.60 23.77 -5.09
C GLY A 91 12.93 23.25 -5.64
N LYS A 92 13.01 21.98 -6.03
CA LYS A 92 14.08 21.44 -6.86
C LYS A 92 13.77 21.55 -8.34
#